data_AF-A0A5Z2DAT0-F1
#
_entry.id   AF-A0A5Z2DAT0-F1
#
_cell.length_a   1.000
_cell.length_b   1.000
_cell.length_c   1.000
_cell.angle_alpha   90.00
_cell.angle_beta   90.00
_cell.angle_gamma   90.00
#
_symmetry.space_group_name_H-M   'P 1'
#
loop_
_entity.id
_entity.type
_entity.pdbx_description
1 polymer ?
#
loop_
_entity_poly.entity_id
_entity_poly.type
_entity_poly.pdbx_seq_one_letter_code
_entity_poly.pdbx_strand_id
1 'polypeptide(L)'
;SINDNSNYGSILSQSKANKESKENSKISFANAFLKQNASKLNEIQSANSQTLARSEALNSTNTTNTSNNTNFSISSKTSSPNYDISSEFKNSIYTLKYKQVDLNTDTAYGYSVDKDGYMGSDFNKAAGLPEDFKIH
;
A
#
# COMPACT_ATOMS: atom_id res chain seq x y z
N SER A 1 -35.87 18.65 -72.35
CA SER A 1 -34.50 19.17 -72.24
C SER A 1 -33.69 18.25 -71.35
N ILE A 2 -32.48 17.92 -71.78
CA ILE A 2 -31.60 16.92 -71.18
C ILE A 2 -31.25 17.30 -69.74
N ASN A 3 -31.44 16.32 -68.85
CA ASN A 3 -30.89 16.22 -67.51
C ASN A 3 -29.39 15.92 -67.64
N ASP A 4 -28.52 16.78 -67.11
CA ASP A 4 -27.15 16.40 -66.76
C ASP A 4 -26.68 17.20 -65.53
N ASN A 5 -26.98 16.59 -64.38
CA ASN A 5 -26.34 16.74 -63.08
C ASN A 5 -24.80 16.90 -63.21
N SER A 6 -24.32 18.14 -63.15
CA SER A 6 -22.89 18.46 -63.13
C SER A 6 -22.29 18.31 -61.72
N ASN A 7 -22.34 17.09 -61.18
CA ASN A 7 -21.57 16.70 -59.99
C ASN A 7 -20.38 15.81 -60.38
N TYR A 8 -19.57 16.26 -61.35
CA TYR A 8 -18.31 15.62 -61.70
C TYR A 8 -17.14 16.48 -61.20
N GLY A 9 -16.94 16.50 -59.88
CA GLY A 9 -15.62 16.86 -59.35
C GLY A 9 -14.62 15.86 -59.92
N SER A 10 -13.62 16.32 -60.66
CA SER A 10 -12.58 15.48 -61.28
C SER A 10 -12.03 14.44 -60.29
N ILE A 11 -11.67 13.24 -60.75
CA ILE A 11 -10.99 12.21 -59.94
C ILE A 11 -9.76 12.81 -59.21
N LEU A 12 -9.11 13.79 -59.83
CA LEU A 12 -8.01 14.54 -59.22
C LEU A 12 -8.46 15.40 -58.04
N SER A 13 -9.63 16.05 -58.12
CA SER A 13 -10.22 16.84 -57.03
C SER A 13 -10.66 15.94 -55.86
N GLN A 14 -11.31 14.82 -56.15
CA GLN A 14 -11.73 13.85 -55.13
C GLN A 14 -10.53 13.21 -54.44
N SER A 15 -9.48 12.84 -55.18
CA SER A 15 -8.25 12.28 -54.60
C SER A 15 -7.48 13.28 -53.74
N LYS A 16 -7.45 14.56 -54.13
CA LYS A 16 -6.86 15.65 -53.33
C LYS A 16 -7.64 15.86 -52.03
N ALA A 17 -8.97 15.97 -52.09
CA ALA A 17 -9.82 16.10 -50.91
C ALA A 17 -9.69 14.90 -49.95
N ASN A 18 -9.60 13.67 -50.48
CA ASN A 18 -9.38 12.47 -49.69
C ASN A 18 -8.00 12.44 -49.02
N LYS A 19 -6.96 12.96 -49.68
CA LYS A 19 -5.61 13.08 -49.09
C LYS A 19 -5.60 14.10 -47.96
N GLU A 20 -6.17 15.29 -48.18
CA GLU A 20 -6.29 16.35 -47.18
C GLU A 20 -7.12 15.88 -45.97
N SER A 21 -8.24 15.17 -46.21
CA SER A 21 -9.05 14.57 -45.15
C SER A 21 -8.24 13.58 -44.29
N LYS A 22 -7.46 12.69 -44.92
CA LYS A 22 -6.59 11.74 -44.20
C LYS A 22 -5.50 12.43 -43.40
N GLU A 23 -4.90 13.50 -43.93
CA GLU A 23 -3.90 14.29 -43.20
C GLU A 23 -4.54 15.01 -41.99
N ASN A 24 -5.72 15.61 -42.18
CA ASN A 24 -6.48 16.25 -41.10
C ASN A 24 -6.89 15.25 -40.01
N SER A 25 -7.29 14.03 -40.37
CA SER A 25 -7.58 12.98 -39.39
C SER A 25 -6.35 12.56 -38.57
N LYS A 26 -5.17 12.49 -39.19
CA LYS A 26 -3.91 12.19 -38.46
C LYS A 26 -3.55 13.28 -37.46
N ILE A 27 -3.68 14.55 -37.87
CA ILE A 27 -3.45 15.71 -37.01
C ILE A 27 -4.44 15.71 -35.84
N SER A 28 -5.72 15.43 -36.11
CA SER A 28 -6.76 15.32 -35.08
C SER A 28 -6.45 14.24 -34.05
N PHE A 29 -6.03 13.05 -34.49
CA PHE A 29 -5.61 11.98 -33.60
C PHE A 29 -4.40 12.38 -32.74
N ALA A 30 -3.36 12.97 -33.36
CA ALA A 30 -2.18 13.42 -32.64
C ALA A 30 -2.53 14.45 -31.56
N ASN A 31 -3.38 15.42 -31.89
CA ASN A 31 -3.85 16.43 -30.93
C ASN A 31 -4.65 15.81 -29.78
N ALA A 32 -5.54 14.85 -30.07
CA ALA A 32 -6.31 14.14 -29.06
C ALA A 32 -5.41 13.29 -28.15
N PHE A 33 -4.39 12.63 -28.70
CA PHE A 33 -3.42 11.85 -27.94
C PHE A 33 -2.59 12.74 -27.02
N LEU A 34 -2.05 13.86 -27.52
CA LEU A 34 -1.28 14.82 -26.73
C LEU A 34 -2.14 15.41 -25.59
N LYS A 35 -3.39 15.78 -25.87
CA LYS A 35 -4.32 16.29 -24.85
C LYS A 35 -4.60 15.27 -23.76
N GLN A 36 -4.85 14.01 -24.13
CA GLN A 36 -5.05 12.93 -23.17
C GLN A 36 -3.80 12.71 -22.30
N ASN A 37 -2.61 12.71 -22.89
CA ASN A 37 -1.37 12.53 -22.14
C ASN A 37 -1.10 13.69 -21.17
N ALA A 38 -1.37 14.93 -21.59
CA ALA A 38 -1.26 16.10 -20.71
C ALA A 38 -2.22 16.00 -19.50
N SER A 39 -3.46 15.59 -19.71
CA SER A 39 -4.42 15.36 -18.62
C SER A 39 -3.96 14.28 -17.66
N LYS A 40 -3.52 13.12 -18.17
CA LYS A 40 -2.99 12.03 -17.34
C LYS A 40 -1.76 12.45 -16.53
N LEU A 41 -0.88 13.27 -17.11
CA LEU A 41 0.29 13.80 -16.40
C LEU A 41 -0.12 14.69 -15.22
N ASN A 42 -1.11 15.56 -15.41
CA ASN A 42 -1.65 16.40 -14.34
C ASN A 42 -2.28 15.56 -13.21
N GLU A 43 -3.02 14.51 -13.55
CA GLU A 43 -3.60 13.58 -12.57
C GLU A 43 -2.51 12.88 -11.74
N ILE A 44 -1.45 12.37 -12.38
CA ILE A 44 -0.31 11.74 -11.70
C ILE A 44 0.38 12.75 -10.76
N GLN A 45 0.61 13.98 -11.23
CA GLN A 45 1.23 15.02 -10.41
C GLN A 45 0.37 15.32 -9.17
N SER A 46 -0.94 15.46 -9.34
CA SER A 46 -1.87 15.69 -8.24
C SER A 46 -1.89 14.53 -7.23
N ALA A 47 -1.93 13.29 -7.72
CA ALA A 47 -1.90 12.09 -6.87
C ALA A 47 -0.60 11.99 -6.07
N ASN A 48 0.53 12.32 -6.69
CA ASN A 48 1.83 12.35 -6.02
C ASN A 48 1.88 13.45 -4.94
N SER A 49 1.40 14.67 -5.24
CA SER A 49 1.31 15.74 -4.24
C SER A 49 0.44 15.37 -3.05
N GLN A 50 -0.70 14.71 -3.28
CA GLN A 50 -1.55 14.21 -2.19
C GLN A 50 -0.88 13.11 -1.37
N THR A 51 -0.15 12.21 -2.02
CA THR A 51 0.61 11.14 -1.36
C THR A 51 1.74 11.71 -0.50
N LEU A 52 2.47 12.70 -1.01
CA LEU A 52 3.50 13.42 -0.28
C LEU A 52 2.92 14.12 0.96
N ALA A 53 1.84 14.90 0.79
CA ALA A 53 1.17 15.55 1.92
C ALA A 53 0.67 14.56 2.98
N ARG A 54 0.13 13.40 2.57
CA ARG A 54 -0.23 12.32 3.51
C ARG A 54 0.99 11.73 4.22
N SER A 55 2.10 11.51 3.50
CA SER A 55 3.34 10.98 4.09
C SER A 55 3.98 11.95 5.08
N GLU A 56 3.94 13.26 4.80
CA GLU A 56 4.39 14.30 5.73
C GLU A 56 3.51 14.36 6.99
N ALA A 57 2.18 14.28 6.83
CA ALA A 57 1.25 14.23 7.96
C ALA A 57 1.41 12.97 8.82
N LEU A 58 1.61 11.80 8.20
CA LEU A 58 1.86 10.54 8.91
C LEU A 58 3.21 10.56 9.63
N ASN A 59 4.26 11.12 9.02
CA ASN A 59 5.55 11.30 9.67
C ASN A 59 5.45 12.27 10.86
N SER A 60 4.74 13.39 10.69
CA SER A 60 4.52 14.39 11.75
C SER A 60 3.75 13.83 12.95
N THR A 61 2.83 12.88 12.72
CA THR A 61 2.10 12.17 13.79
C THR A 61 3.00 11.21 14.57
N ASN A 62 4.04 10.65 13.94
CA ASN A 62 5.06 9.85 14.64
C ASN A 62 6.09 10.73 15.39
N THR A 63 6.37 11.94 14.89
CA THR A 63 7.28 12.89 15.56
C THR A 63 6.61 13.62 16.74
N THR A 64 5.32 13.94 16.68
CA THR A 64 4.60 14.52 17.83
C THR A 64 4.42 13.54 19.00
N ASN A 65 4.46 12.23 18.73
CA ASN A 65 4.53 11.20 19.76
C ASN A 65 5.97 10.90 20.27
N THR A 66 7.00 11.42 19.59
CA THR A 66 8.42 11.26 19.98
C THR A 66 9.00 12.53 20.62
N SER A 67 8.52 13.72 20.24
CA SER A 67 8.98 15.02 20.75
C SER A 67 8.42 15.39 22.12
N ASN A 68 7.53 14.59 22.70
CA ASN A 68 7.13 14.73 24.11
C ASN A 68 7.97 13.85 25.07
N ASN A 69 9.02 13.18 24.58
CA ASN A 69 9.90 12.36 25.42
C ASN A 69 11.40 12.60 25.15
N THR A 70 11.84 13.86 25.10
CA THR A 70 13.27 14.20 25.19
C THR A 70 13.53 15.35 26.15
N ASN A 71 12.75 15.45 27.23
CA ASN A 71 13.16 16.23 28.40
C ASN A 71 12.49 15.76 29.69
N PHE A 72 12.60 14.46 30.02
CA PHE A 72 12.34 14.00 31.38
C PHE A 72 13.66 13.74 32.07
N SER A 73 14.14 14.78 32.75
CA SER A 73 15.10 14.67 33.84
C SER A 73 14.76 13.44 34.68
N ILE A 74 15.67 12.47 34.71
CA ILE A 74 15.61 11.32 35.61
C ILE A 74 15.81 11.86 37.03
N SER A 75 14.71 12.29 37.66
CA SER A 75 14.64 12.53 39.09
C SER A 75 13.18 12.55 39.55
N SER A 76 12.71 11.43 40.07
CA SER A 76 11.98 11.39 41.36
C SER A 76 11.54 9.97 41.68
N LYS A 77 12.03 9.50 42.84
CA LYS A 77 11.41 8.44 43.63
C LYS A 77 9.98 8.87 43.97
N THR A 78 8.98 7.99 43.88
CA THR A 78 7.89 7.88 44.88
C THR A 78 7.14 6.55 44.76
N SER A 79 6.77 6.02 45.92
CA SER A 79 6.03 4.77 46.14
C SER A 79 4.53 4.91 45.83
N SER A 80 4.02 4.11 44.88
CA SER A 80 2.61 3.66 44.71
C SER A 80 1.49 4.72 44.72
N PRO A 81 0.21 4.31 44.56
CA PRO A 81 -0.45 3.74 43.38
C PRO A 81 -1.47 4.73 42.77
N ASN A 82 -1.98 4.42 41.57
CA ASN A 82 -3.04 5.12 40.81
C ASN A 82 -2.55 6.12 39.75
N TYR A 83 -2.31 5.61 38.54
CA TYR A 83 -2.56 6.38 37.34
C TYR A 83 -3.42 5.55 36.37
N ASP A 84 -4.61 6.10 36.15
CA ASP A 84 -5.59 5.72 35.14
C ASP A 84 -4.94 5.90 33.75
N ILE A 85 -4.62 4.79 33.12
CA ILE A 85 -4.05 4.75 31.77
C ILE A 85 -5.02 3.91 30.96
N SER A 86 -5.64 4.56 29.98
CA SER A 86 -6.56 4.01 29.01
C SER A 86 -6.14 2.62 28.51
N SER A 87 -7.11 1.71 28.54
CA SER A 87 -7.00 0.25 28.45
C SER A 87 -6.61 -0.29 27.06
N GLU A 88 -6.63 0.53 26.01
CA GLU A 88 -6.52 0.05 24.63
C GLU A 88 -5.07 -0.11 24.14
N PHE A 89 -4.11 0.67 24.67
CA PHE A 89 -2.70 0.58 24.27
C PHE A 89 -1.82 -0.21 25.26
N LYS A 90 -2.32 -0.51 26.46
CA LYS A 90 -1.63 -1.39 27.42
C LYS A 90 -1.66 -2.87 27.00
N ASN A 91 -2.54 -3.27 26.09
CA ASN A 91 -2.72 -4.67 25.71
C ASN A 91 -1.73 -5.19 24.66
N SER A 92 -0.86 -4.37 24.06
CA SER A 92 0.05 -4.84 23.00
C SER A 92 1.52 -4.85 23.41
N ILE A 93 1.99 -3.86 24.18
CA ILE A 93 3.41 -3.79 24.59
C ILE A 93 3.67 -4.48 25.93
N TYR A 94 2.74 -4.41 26.90
CA TYR A 94 2.86 -5.19 28.13
C TYR A 94 2.57 -6.67 27.93
N THR A 95 1.68 -7.05 27.00
CA THR A 95 1.50 -8.46 26.64
C THR A 95 2.74 -9.02 25.95
N LEU A 96 3.43 -8.29 25.07
CA LEU A 96 4.65 -8.85 24.46
C LEU A 96 5.83 -8.97 25.42
N LYS A 97 6.00 -8.03 26.38
CA LYS A 97 7.09 -8.08 27.37
C LYS A 97 6.78 -8.92 28.62
N TYR A 98 5.51 -9.07 29.00
CA TYR A 98 5.10 -9.73 30.24
C TYR A 98 4.06 -10.85 30.05
N LYS A 99 3.67 -11.23 28.81
CA LYS A 99 3.11 -12.58 28.53
C LYS A 99 4.21 -13.65 28.45
N GLN A 100 5.27 -13.45 29.23
CA GLN A 100 6.16 -14.51 29.71
C GLN A 100 5.83 -14.85 31.17
N VAL A 101 4.74 -14.31 31.70
CA VAL A 101 4.19 -14.67 33.01
C VAL A 101 3.08 -15.70 32.75
N ASP A 102 3.38 -16.98 33.03
CA ASP A 102 2.50 -18.17 33.01
C ASP A 102 2.10 -18.81 31.67
N LEU A 103 3.06 -19.11 30.79
CA LEU A 103 2.88 -20.21 29.82
C LEU A 103 4.02 -21.22 29.97
N ASN A 104 3.80 -22.25 30.80
CA ASN A 104 4.60 -23.49 30.84
C ASN A 104 4.47 -24.32 29.55
N THR A 105 4.26 -23.67 28.42
CA THR A 105 4.19 -24.28 27.11
C THR A 105 5.32 -23.66 26.32
N ASP A 106 6.45 -24.34 26.32
CA ASP A 106 7.55 -24.01 25.43
C ASP A 106 6.99 -24.00 24.00
N THR A 107 7.14 -22.89 23.29
CA THR A 107 6.69 -22.75 21.91
C THR A 107 7.84 -22.23 21.06
N ALA A 108 8.00 -22.76 19.87
CA ALA A 108 9.03 -22.38 18.91
C ALA A 108 8.38 -22.16 17.54
N TYR A 109 8.68 -21.02 16.90
CA TYR A 109 8.13 -20.65 15.58
C TYR A 109 6.58 -20.70 15.48
N GLY A 110 5.89 -20.56 16.62
CA GLY A 110 4.43 -20.62 16.68
C GLY A 110 3.83 -22.02 16.87
N TYR A 111 4.67 -23.04 17.09
CA TYR A 111 4.27 -24.42 17.38
C TYR A 111 4.67 -24.83 18.79
N SER A 112 4.03 -25.87 19.33
CA SER A 112 4.39 -26.45 20.62
C SER A 112 5.74 -27.17 20.55
N VAL A 113 6.50 -27.16 21.65
CA VAL A 113 7.65 -28.07 21.83
C VAL A 113 7.47 -28.91 23.10
N ASP A 114 8.01 -30.13 23.08
CA ASP A 114 8.02 -31.00 24.24
C ASP A 114 9.13 -30.62 25.24
N LYS A 115 9.18 -31.32 26.39
CA LYS A 115 10.14 -31.04 27.46
C LYS A 115 11.60 -31.23 27.05
N ASP A 116 11.85 -32.02 26.02
CA ASP A 116 13.18 -32.29 25.50
C ASP A 116 13.55 -31.30 24.37
N GLY A 117 12.63 -30.39 24.02
CA GLY A 117 12.80 -29.34 23.02
C GLY A 117 12.39 -29.73 21.59
N TYR A 118 11.87 -30.94 21.37
CA TYR A 118 11.42 -31.33 20.03
C TYR A 118 10.08 -30.67 19.69
N MET A 119 9.86 -30.38 18.41
CA MET A 119 8.59 -29.89 17.88
C MET A 119 7.45 -30.88 18.15
N GLY A 120 6.30 -30.34 18.52
CA GLY A 120 5.10 -31.09 18.87
C GLY A 120 4.31 -31.62 17.67
N SER A 121 3.21 -32.32 17.97
CA SER A 121 2.34 -32.93 16.94
C SER A 121 1.64 -31.90 16.05
N ASP A 122 1.47 -30.66 16.52
CA ASP A 122 0.94 -29.54 15.76
C ASP A 122 1.88 -29.15 14.61
N PHE A 123 3.19 -29.11 14.87
CA PHE A 123 4.21 -28.95 13.83
C PHE A 123 4.21 -30.13 12.86
N ASN A 124 4.22 -31.37 13.38
CA ASN A 124 4.24 -32.57 12.52
C ASN A 124 3.05 -32.60 11.56
N LYS A 125 1.85 -32.27 12.05
CA LYS A 125 0.64 -32.18 11.22
C LYS A 125 0.76 -31.08 10.15
N ALA A 126 1.30 -29.91 10.51
CA ALA A 126 1.50 -28.81 9.56
C ALA A 126 2.54 -29.14 8.48
N ALA A 127 3.56 -29.92 8.83
CA ALA A 127 4.63 -30.34 7.94
C ALA A 127 4.33 -31.62 7.14
N GLY A 128 3.22 -32.31 7.43
CA GLY A 128 2.88 -33.60 6.80
C GLY A 128 3.78 -34.76 7.27
N LEU A 129 4.29 -34.69 8.49
CA LEU A 129 5.14 -35.69 9.12
C LEU A 129 4.31 -36.68 9.97
N PRO A 130 4.81 -37.90 10.21
CA PRO A 130 4.22 -38.82 11.20
C PRO A 130 4.07 -38.16 12.57
N GLU A 131 3.05 -38.57 13.34
CA GLU A 131 2.74 -37.95 14.65
C GLU A 131 3.87 -38.12 15.67
N ASP A 132 4.61 -39.23 15.59
CA ASP A 132 5.74 -39.61 16.44
C ASP A 132 7.09 -39.05 15.95
N PHE A 133 7.11 -38.28 14.86
CA PHE A 133 8.34 -37.70 14.32
C PHE A 133 8.93 -36.67 15.30
N LYS A 134 10.25 -36.73 15.52
CA LYS A 134 10.98 -35.87 16.46
C LYS A 134 11.98 -35.01 15.71
N ILE A 135 11.81 -33.69 15.79
CA ILE A 135 12.68 -32.69 15.16
C ILE A 135 12.90 -31.52 16.11
N HIS A 136 14.14 -31.02 16.21
CA HIS A 136 14.54 -29.86 17.01
C HIS A 136 14.69 -28.62 16.13
#